data_AF-A0AAF0I6F8-F1
#
_entry.id   AF-A0AAF0I6F8-F1
#
_cell.length_a   1.000
_cell.length_b   1.000
_cell.length_c   1.000
_cell.angle_alpha   90.00
_cell.angle_beta   90.00
_cell.angle_gamma   90.00
#
_symmetry.space_group_name_H-M   'P 1'
#
loop_
_entity.id
_entity.type
_entity.pdbx_description
1 polymer ?
#
loop_
_entity_poly.entity_id
_entity_poly.type
_entity_poly.pdbx_seq_one_letter_code
_entity_poly.pdbx_strand_id
1 'polypeptide(L)'
;MGLKNYIEKNYEDETRQALLNEWRAHKSLLKGNFYAWENEYLDLGYHQQQTLSIVAFIQRKIERIIENAQHLREEENQTLQEKEQDLPN
;
A
#
# COMPACT_ATOMS: atom_id res chain seq x y z
N MET A 1 0.24 6.30 20.68
CA MET A 1 1.49 5.62 20.27
C MET A 1 1.54 5.61 18.75
N GLY A 2 2.59 6.13 18.11
CA GLY A 2 2.65 6.24 16.64
C GLY A 2 2.99 4.91 15.96
N LEU A 3 2.64 4.77 14.68
CA LEU A 3 2.87 3.54 13.91
C LEU A 3 4.34 3.09 13.91
N LYS A 4 5.30 4.03 13.78
CA LYS A 4 6.73 3.73 13.90
C LYS A 4 7.05 2.99 15.21
N ASN A 5 6.62 3.53 16.35
CA ASN A 5 6.89 2.95 17.67
C ASN A 5 6.15 1.62 17.86
N TYR A 6 4.98 1.47 17.22
CA TYR A 6 4.26 0.20 17.20
C TYR A 6 5.06 -0.87 16.45
N ILE A 7 5.57 -0.55 15.25
CA ILE A 7 6.42 -1.47 14.48
C ILE A 7 7.68 -1.85 15.27
N GLU A 8 8.33 -0.87 15.88
CA GLU A 8 9.55 -1.09 16.69
C GLU A 8 9.31 -2.01 17.90
N LYS A 9 8.09 -2.00 18.46
CA LYS A 9 7.73 -2.78 19.65
C LYS A 9 7.23 -4.19 19.33
N ASN A 10 6.51 -4.39 18.23
CA ASN A 10 5.79 -5.65 17.96
C ASN A 10 6.47 -6.53 16.91
N TYR A 11 7.49 -6.02 16.22
CA TYR A 11 8.23 -6.77 15.21
C TYR A 11 9.72 -6.80 15.56
N GLU A 12 10.39 -7.86 15.10
CA GLU A 12 11.80 -8.10 15.37
C GLU A 12 12.62 -8.19 14.08
N ASP A 13 13.93 -8.04 14.23
CA ASP A 13 14.95 -8.28 13.21
C ASP A 13 14.66 -7.68 11.83
N GLU A 14 14.77 -8.50 10.78
CA GLU A 14 14.62 -8.10 9.38
C GLU A 14 13.19 -7.64 9.07
N THR A 15 12.17 -8.26 9.70
CA THR A 15 10.76 -7.90 9.50
C THR A 15 10.51 -6.48 10.00
N ARG A 16 10.98 -6.14 11.20
CA ARG A 16 10.89 -4.78 11.73
C ARG A 16 11.57 -3.78 10.79
N GLN A 17 12.79 -4.08 10.35
CA GLN A 17 13.55 -3.16 9.51
C GLN A 17 12.88 -2.93 8.14
N ALA A 18 12.34 -3.99 7.53
CA ALA A 18 11.58 -3.88 6.29
C ALA A 18 10.31 -3.04 6.46
N LEU A 19 9.49 -3.31 7.49
CA LEU A 19 8.28 -2.52 7.76
C LEU A 19 8.60 -1.05 8.06
N LEU A 20 9.71 -0.76 8.74
CA LEU A 20 10.17 0.60 8.97
C LEU A 20 10.64 1.31 7.69
N ASN A 21 11.23 0.57 6.74
CA ASN A 21 11.59 1.11 5.43
C ASN A 21 10.33 1.44 4.62
N GLU A 22 9.34 0.54 4.59
CA GLU A 22 8.04 0.80 3.96
C GLU A 22 7.35 2.01 4.59
N TRP A 23 7.35 2.10 5.92
CA TRP A 23 6.82 3.27 6.64
C TRP A 23 7.48 4.58 6.23
N ARG A 24 8.80 4.59 6.02
CA ARG A 24 9.53 5.80 5.59
C ARG A 24 9.18 6.19 4.15
N ALA A 25 9.08 5.22 3.25
CA ALA A 25 8.75 5.45 1.84
C ALA A 25 7.29 5.85 1.63
N HIS A 26 6.36 5.22 2.36
CA HIS A 26 4.91 5.32 2.13
C HIS A 26 4.15 5.82 3.37
N LYS A 27 4.75 6.78 4.08
CA LYS A 27 4.28 7.29 5.38
C LYS A 27 2.79 7.63 5.41
N SER A 28 2.29 8.40 4.44
CA SER A 28 0.88 8.83 4.42
C SER A 28 -0.08 7.67 4.23
N LEU A 29 0.24 6.73 3.33
CA LEU A 29 -0.57 5.53 3.08
C LEU A 29 -0.62 4.65 4.33
N LEU A 30 0.54 4.33 4.88
CA LEU A 30 0.63 3.41 6.02
C LEU A 30 0.05 4.00 7.30
N LYS A 31 0.10 5.33 7.50
CA LYS A 31 -0.48 5.97 8.69
C LYS A 31 -2.00 5.74 8.78
N GLY A 32 -2.68 5.68 7.63
CA GLY A 32 -4.12 5.48 7.57
C GLY A 32 -4.56 4.02 7.52
N ASN A 33 -3.69 3.11 7.07
CA ASN A 33 -4.12 1.77 6.66
C ASN A 33 -3.43 0.61 7.38
N PHE A 34 -2.26 0.82 8.00
CA PHE A 34 -1.43 -0.29 8.48
C PHE A 34 -2.17 -1.26 9.41
N TYR A 35 -2.87 -0.75 10.42
CA TYR A 35 -3.56 -1.62 11.39
C TYR A 35 -4.72 -2.41 10.77
N ALA A 36 -5.42 -1.84 9.79
CA ALA A 36 -6.47 -2.56 9.07
C ALA A 36 -5.86 -3.70 8.25
N TRP A 37 -4.79 -3.43 7.52
CA TRP A 37 -4.10 -4.45 6.71
C TRP A 37 -3.38 -5.50 7.57
N GLU A 38 -2.85 -5.12 8.72
CA GLU A 38 -2.30 -6.06 9.70
C GLU A 38 -3.37 -7.02 10.20
N ASN A 39 -4.55 -6.51 10.57
CA ASN A 39 -5.67 -7.38 10.97
C ASN A 39 -6.12 -8.29 9.82
N GLU A 40 -6.24 -7.77 8.59
CA GLU A 40 -6.55 -8.59 7.42
C GLU A 40 -5.52 -9.70 7.20
N TYR A 41 -4.23 -9.42 7.44
CA TYR A 41 -3.16 -10.42 7.37
C TYR A 41 -3.30 -11.46 8.48
N LEU A 42 -3.58 -11.04 9.71
CA LEU A 42 -3.76 -11.93 10.86
C LEU A 42 -5.01 -12.80 10.73
N ASP A 43 -6.02 -12.33 9.99
CA ASP A 43 -7.23 -13.08 9.65
C ASP A 43 -6.98 -14.12 8.53
N LEU A 44 -5.84 -14.07 7.83
CA LEU A 44 -5.47 -15.11 6.87
C LEU A 44 -5.28 -16.45 7.59
N GLY A 45 -5.62 -17.56 6.91
CA GLY A 45 -5.37 -18.89 7.45
C GLY A 45 -3.86 -19.13 7.68
N TYR A 46 -3.53 -19.95 8.68
CA TYR A 46 -2.14 -20.24 9.07
C TYR A 46 -1.23 -20.62 7.89
N HIS A 47 -1.71 -21.47 6.97
CA HIS A 47 -0.97 -21.83 5.76
C HIS A 47 -0.67 -20.64 4.84
N GLN A 48 -1.61 -19.69 4.72
CA GLN A 48 -1.41 -18.51 3.90
C GLN A 48 -0.36 -17.58 4.54
N GLN A 49 -0.40 -17.39 5.86
CA GLN A 49 0.61 -16.62 6.59
C GLN A 49 2.01 -17.25 6.52
N GLN A 50 2.13 -18.58 6.41
CA GLN A 50 3.43 -19.22 6.18
C GLN A 50 3.99 -18.93 4.78
N THR A 51 3.12 -18.80 3.78
CA THR A 51 3.53 -18.57 2.38
C THR A 51 3.73 -17.10 2.03
N LEU A 52 3.07 -16.19 2.75
CA LEU A 52 3.10 -14.76 2.50
C LEU A 52 3.47 -14.07 3.80
N SER A 53 4.58 -13.36 3.85
CA SER A 53 4.95 -12.58 5.04
C SER A 53 4.12 -11.31 5.14
N ILE A 54 3.98 -10.75 6.35
CA ILE A 54 3.33 -9.45 6.57
C ILE A 54 3.97 -8.35 5.72
N VAL A 55 5.29 -8.36 5.54
CA VAL A 55 6.02 -7.40 4.70
C VAL A 55 5.53 -7.49 3.26
N ALA A 56 5.53 -8.71 2.70
CA ALA A 56 5.07 -8.94 1.33
C ALA A 56 3.58 -8.62 1.15
N PHE A 57 2.75 -8.89 2.16
CA PHE A 57 1.34 -8.52 2.17
C PHE A 57 1.14 -7.00 2.09
N ILE A 58 1.85 -6.25 2.94
CA ILE A 58 1.80 -4.78 2.98
C ILE A 58 2.34 -4.18 1.68
N GLN A 59 3.44 -4.69 1.14
CA GLN A 59 4.01 -4.23 -0.14
C GLN A 59 3.00 -4.38 -1.28
N ARG A 60 2.35 -5.55 -1.42
CA ARG A 60 1.30 -5.77 -2.44
C ARG A 60 0.13 -4.81 -2.31
N LYS A 61 -0.27 -4.43 -1.08
CA LYS A 61 -1.33 -3.43 -0.86
C LYS A 61 -0.90 -2.04 -1.33
N ILE A 62 0.34 -1.66 -1.05
CA ILE A 62 0.92 -0.37 -1.49
C ILE A 62 0.99 -0.32 -3.02
N GLU A 63 1.56 -1.36 -3.64
CA GLU A 63 1.70 -1.48 -5.10
C GLU A 63 0.34 -1.32 -5.78
N ARG A 64 -0.68 -2.06 -5.33
CA ARG A 64 -2.02 -1.98 -5.90
C ARG A 64 -2.65 -0.59 -5.80
N ILE A 65 -2.39 0.15 -4.71
CA ILE A 65 -2.89 1.52 -4.57
C ILE A 65 -2.17 2.47 -5.54
N ILE A 66 -0.86 2.32 -5.69
CA ILE A 66 -0.07 3.13 -6.61
C ILE A 66 -0.49 2.85 -8.05
N GLU A 67 -0.64 1.59 -8.44
CA GLU A 67 -1.12 1.18 -9.76
C GLU A 67 -2.51 1.74 -10.06
N ASN A 68 -3.46 1.59 -9.13
CA ASN A 68 -4.81 2.15 -9.31
C ASN A 68 -4.79 3.68 -9.46
N ALA A 69 -3.95 4.37 -8.69
CA ALA A 69 -3.81 5.82 -8.79
C ALA A 69 -3.15 6.25 -10.11
N GLN A 70 -2.26 5.44 -10.68
CA GLN A 70 -1.67 5.68 -12.00
C GLN A 70 -2.72 5.47 -13.10
N HIS A 71 -3.47 4.36 -13.07
CA HIS A 71 -4.53 4.10 -14.02
C HIS A 71 -5.59 5.21 -14.06
N LEU A 72 -6.05 5.68 -12.89
CA LEU A 72 -7.02 6.78 -12.83
C LEU A 72 -6.49 8.06 -13.48
N ARG A 73 -5.20 8.39 -13.32
CA ARG A 73 -4.59 9.55 -13.98
C ARG A 73 -4.49 9.38 -15.49
N GLU A 74 -4.21 8.18 -15.96
CA GLU A 74 -4.15 7.86 -17.39
C GLU A 74 -5.54 7.98 -18.04
N GLU A 75 -6.58 7.45 -17.39
CA GLU A 75 -7.97 7.58 -17.82
C GLU A 75 -8.43 9.05 -17.85
N GLU A 76 -8.10 9.84 -16.82
CA GLU A 76 -8.38 11.28 -16.78
C GLU A 76 -7.69 12.02 -17.93
N ASN A 77 -6.42 11.71 -18.22
CA ASN A 77 -5.68 12.33 -19.33
C ASN A 77 -6.23 11.94 -20.71
N GLN A 78 -6.63 10.67 -20.91
CA GLN A 78 -7.25 10.22 -22.16
C GLN A 78 -8.59 10.92 -22.40
N THR A 79 -9.43 11.01 -21.36
CA THR A 79 -10.74 11.68 -21.42
C THR A 79 -10.61 13.18 -21.74
N LEU A 80 -9.55 13.84 -21.25
CA LEU A 80 -9.27 15.24 -21.55
C LEU A 80 -8.82 15.43 -23.02
N GLN A 81 -7.97 14.55 -23.53
CA GLN A 81 -7.51 14.61 -24.93
C GLN A 81 -8.65 14.37 -25.94
N GLU A 82 -9.57 13.44 -25.64
CA GLU A 82 -10.76 13.21 -26.48
C GLU A 82 -11.68 14.44 -26.50
N LYS A 83 -11.88 15.08 -25.34
CA LYS A 83 -12.73 16.29 -25.23
C LYS A 83 -12.14 17.54 -25.89
N GLU A 84 -10.82 17.66 -25.96
CA GLU A 84 -10.16 18.77 -26.67
C GLU A 84 -10.17 18.59 -28.21
N GLN A 85 -10.23 17.35 -28.71
CA GLN A 85 -10.29 17.06 -30.15
C GLN A 85 -11.71 17.13 -30.75
N ASP A 86 -12.75 17.02 -29.92
CA ASP A 86 -14.16 17.09 -30.34
C ASP A 86 -14.76 18.51 -30.38
N LEU A 87 -13.95 19.56 -30.18
CA LEU A 87 -14.39 20.95 -30.36
C LEU A 87 -14.47 21.29 -31.87
N PRO A 88 -15.66 21.51 -32.44
CA PRO A 88 -15.79 21.90 -33.84
C PRO A 88 -15.20 23.30 -34.04
N ASN A 89 -14.31 23.40 -35.04
CA ASN A 89 -13.75 24.64 -35.56
C ASN A 89 -14.84 25.55 -36.16
#